data_AF-A0A7H4MGM5-F1
#
_entry.id   AF-A0A7H4MGM5-F1
#
_cell.length_a   1.000
_cell.length_b   1.000
_cell.length_c   1.000
_cell.angle_alpha   90.00
_cell.angle_beta   90.00
_cell.angle_gamma   90.00
#
_symmetry.space_group_name_H-M   'P 1'
#
loop_
_entity.id
_entity.type
_entity.pdbx_description
1 polymer ?
#
loop_
_entity_poly.entity_id
_entity_poly.type
_entity_poly.pdbx_seq_one_letter_code
_entity_poly.pdbx_strand_id
1 'polypeptide(L)' 'MTALLELRDIRRSYPSGDGSVEVLKGITLQHQCGGDGGDRGCLRLG' A
#
# COMPACT_ATOMS: atom_id res chain seq x y z
N MET A 1 -5.05 11.72 16.35
CA MET A 1 -5.00 10.30 15.97
C MET A 1 -3.91 10.13 14.93
N THR A 2 -2.85 9.40 15.28
CA THR A 2 -1.68 9.15 14.44
C THR A 2 -1.80 7.78 13.78
N ALA A 3 -1.55 7.67 12.48
CA ALA A 3 -1.47 6.37 11.81
C ALA A 3 -0.31 5.56 12.40
N LEU A 4 -0.51 4.25 12.60
CA LEU A 4 0.56 3.34 13.01
C LEU A 4 1.50 3.08 11.83
N LEU A 5 0.91 2.90 10.66
CA LEU A 5 1.62 2.73 9.40
C LEU A 5 1.00 3.65 8.36
N GLU A 6 1.84 4.47 7.76
CA GLU A 6 1.48 5.30 6.61
C GLU A 6 2.46 5.00 5.47
N LEU A 7 1.91 4.45 4.39
CA LEU A 7 2.61 4.17 3.15
C LEU A 7 2.02 5.10 2.09
N ARG A 8 2.88 5.88 1.42
CA ARG A 8 2.48 6.80 0.35
C ARG A 8 3.31 6.52 -0.89
N ASP A 9 2.66 6.54 -2.05
CA ASP A 9 3.29 6.31 -3.36
C ASP A 9 4.19 5.07 -3.42
N ILE A 10 3.75 3.95 -2.81
CA ILE A 10 4.54 2.73 -2.82
C ILE A 10 4.54 2.16 -4.24
N ARG A 11 5.74 2.11 -4.80
CA ARG A 11 6.03 1.51 -6.10
C ARG A 11 7.01 0.38 -5.93
N ARG A 12 6.78 -0.69 -6.67
CA ARG A 12 7.69 -1.85 -6.67
C ARG A 12 7.71 -2.45 -8.05
N SER A 13 8.91 -2.50 -8.62
CA SER A 13 9.18 -3.21 -9.86
C SER A 13 10.13 -4.37 -9.61
N TYR A 14 10.02 -5.39 -10.46
CA TYR A 14 10.95 -6.51 -10.48
C TYR A 14 11.49 -6.69 -11.90
N PRO A 15 12.76 -7.09 -12.06
CA PRO A 15 13.28 -7.46 -13.36
C PRO A 15 12.52 -8.67 -13.91
N SER A 16 12.20 -8.64 -15.21
CA SER A 16 11.56 -9.73 -15.93
C SER A 16 12.09 -9.75 -17.36
N GLY A 17 12.98 -10.71 -17.65
CA GLY A 17 13.71 -10.76 -18.92
C GLY A 17 14.57 -9.50 -19.13
N ASP A 18 14.45 -8.90 -20.31
CA ASP A 18 15.15 -7.66 -20.68
C ASP A 18 14.47 -6.39 -20.13
N GLY A 19 13.39 -6.53 -19.36
CA GLY A 19 12.59 -5.41 -18.86
C GLY A 19 12.40 -5.42 -17.35
N SER A 20 11.62 -4.44 -16.87
CA SER A 20 11.12 -4.42 -15.50
C SER A 20 9.58 -4.41 -15.52
N VAL A 21 8.97 -5.15 -14.62
CA VAL A 21 7.52 -5.22 -14.44
C VAL A 21 7.16 -4.46 -13.18
N GLU A 22 6.33 -3.43 -13.31
CA GLU A 22 5.79 -2.68 -12.19
C GLU A 22 4.62 -3.44 -11.56
N VAL A 23 4.84 -3.95 -10.34
CA VAL A 23 3.88 -4.75 -9.57
C VAL A 23 3.01 -3.87 -8.67
N LEU A 24 3.58 -2.85 -8.05
CA LEU A 24 2.83 -1.84 -7.29
C LEU A 24 2.97 -0.50 -8.01
N LYS A 25 1.84 0.14 -8.34
CA LYS A 25 1.76 1.34 -9.21
C LYS A 25 1.31 2.58 -8.43
N GLY A 26 2.00 2.90 -7.33
CA GLY A 26 1.71 4.11 -6.55
C GLY A 26 0.62 3.89 -5.49
N ILE A 27 0.75 2.83 -4.70
CA ILE A 27 -0.24 2.47 -3.68
C ILE A 27 -0.09 3.39 -2.46
N THR A 28 -1.22 3.91 -1.99
CA THR A 28 -1.30 4.63 -0.71
C THR A 28 -2.10 3.79 0.29
N LEU A 29 -1.51 3.52 1.46
CA LEU A 29 -2.11 2.73 2.52
C LEU A 29 -1.94 3.45 3.87
N GLN A 30 -3.03 3.58 4.60
CA GLN A 30 -3.03 4.12 5.95
C GLN A 30 -3.67 3.10 6.89
N HIS A 31 -2.94 2.70 7.93
CA HIS A 31 -3.45 1.79 8.95
C HIS A 31 -3.36 2.44 10.33
N GLN A 32 -4.49 2.46 11.03
CA GLN A 32 -4.61 2.95 12.39
C GLN A 32 -4.58 1.74 13.33
N CYS A 33 -3.81 1.80 14.41
CA CYS A 33 -3.79 0.70 15.39
C CYS A 33 -5.09 0.71 16.19
N GLY A 34 -5.96 -0.26 15.93
CA GLY A 34 -7.20 -0.48 16.66
C GLY A 34 -7.55 -1.96 16.57
N GLY A 35 -7.00 -2.75 17.50
CA GLY A 35 -7.37 -4.14 17.66
C GLY A 35 -8.81 -4.23 18.16
N ASP A 36 -9.73 -4.48 17.25
CA ASP A 36 -10.80 -5.47 17.34
C ASP A 36 -11.63 -5.36 16.07
N GLY A 37 -11.94 -6.52 15.49
CA GLY A 37 -12.34 -6.68 14.10
C GLY A 37 -13.41 -5.69 13.63
N GLY A 38 -13.18 -5.09 12.46
CA GLY A 38 -14.29 -4.51 11.69
C GLY A 38 -13.98 -3.31 10.81
N ASP A 39 -12.81 -2.69 10.87
CA ASP A 39 -12.55 -1.51 10.04
C ASP A 39 -11.63 -1.83 8.84
N ARG A 40 -12.27 -1.94 7.67
CA ARG A 40 -11.65 -2.11 6.36
C ARG A 40 -10.95 -0.79 6.01
N GLY A 41 -9.75 -0.60 6.56
CA GLY A 41 -8.88 0.54 6.28
C GLY A 41 -8.80 0.76 4.77
N CYS A 42 -9.37 1.90 4.33
CA CYS A 42 -9.73 2.21 2.96
C CYS A 42 -8.67 1.81 1.92
N LEU A 43 -8.98 0.79 1.12
CA LEU A 43 -8.27 0.52 -0.14
C LEU A 43 -8.81 1.47 -1.21
N ARG A 44 -8.12 2.58 -1.45
CA ARG A 44 -8.33 3.36 -2.68
C ARG A 44 -7.29 2.92 -3.71
N LEU A 45 -7.69 2.00 -4.58
CA LEU A 45 -6.95 1.66 -5.80
C LEU A 45 -7.27 2.75 -6.83
N GLY A 46 -6.28 3.57 -7.15
CA GLY A 46 -6.28 4.54 -8.24
C GLY A 46 -5.22 4.17 -9.26
#